data_AF-A0AAD5MLT6-F1
#
_entry.id   AF-A0AAD5MLT6-F1
#
_cell.length_a   1.000
_cell.length_b   1.000
_cell.length_c   1.000
_cell.angle_alpha   90.00
_cell.angle_beta   90.00
_cell.angle_gamma   90.00
#
_symmetry.space_group_name_H-M   'P 1'
#
loop_
_entity.id
_entity.type
_entity.pdbx_description
1 polymer ?
#
loop_
_entity_poly.entity_id
_entity_poly.type
_entity_poly.pdbx_seq_one_letter_code
_entity_poly.pdbx_strand_id
1 'polypeptide(L)'
;LIRTVESPDTKGKSLVKLLIAFLYCLSSLLITAFVMVLVHDRVPDMKMYPPLPDIVLDNLPLIPWAFDMCEFIGVALCAIWFTILLFHKHRVVIMRRMFSLVGTVFLLRCITMLITSLSVPGVHLECRAR
;
A
#
# COMPACT_ATOMS: atom_id res chain seq x y z
N LEU A 1 -5.65 -1.31 37.97
CA LEU A 1 -5.81 -0.79 36.59
C LEU A 1 -4.49 -0.60 35.86
N ILE A 2 -3.52 0.13 36.41
CA ILE A 2 -2.18 0.28 35.78
C ILE A 2 -1.39 -1.06 35.80
N ARG A 3 -1.48 -1.84 36.89
CA ARG A 3 -0.86 -3.18 36.98
C ARG A 3 -1.49 -4.27 36.09
N THR A 4 -2.73 -4.09 35.62
CA THR A 4 -3.37 -5.05 34.71
C THR A 4 -2.98 -4.83 33.25
N VAL A 5 -2.53 -3.62 32.90
CA VAL A 5 -1.94 -3.31 31.58
C VAL A 5 -0.48 -3.79 31.53
N GLU A 6 0.23 -3.71 32.65
CA GLU A 6 1.58 -4.22 32.86
C GLU A 6 1.59 -5.72 33.21
N SER A 7 0.74 -6.54 32.57
CA SER A 7 0.95 -7.98 32.64
C SER A 7 2.28 -8.26 31.94
N PRO A 8 3.24 -8.98 32.55
CA PRO A 8 4.47 -9.36 31.87
C PRO A 8 4.07 -10.01 30.54
N ASP A 9 4.56 -9.46 29.43
CA ASP A 9 4.20 -9.92 28.09
C ASP A 9 4.81 -11.31 27.92
N THR A 10 4.11 -12.34 28.41
CA THR A 10 4.46 -13.75 28.21
C THR A 10 4.62 -13.94 26.71
N LYS A 11 5.67 -14.64 26.27
CA LYS A 11 5.96 -14.86 24.84
C LYS A 11 4.71 -15.22 24.02
N GLY A 12 3.79 -16.02 24.59
CA GLY A 12 2.50 -16.35 23.98
C GLY A 12 1.57 -15.16 23.72
N LYS A 13 1.36 -14.27 24.70
CA LYS A 13 0.51 -13.06 24.52
C LYS A 13 1.07 -12.13 23.44
N SER A 14 2.40 -12.01 23.40
CA SER A 14 3.12 -11.23 22.39
C SER A 14 2.92 -11.78 20.97
N LEU A 15 2.88 -13.10 20.82
CA LEU A 15 2.61 -13.78 19.54
C LEU A 15 1.15 -13.65 19.12
N VAL A 16 0.19 -13.75 20.05
CA VAL A 16 -1.24 -13.54 19.74
C VAL A 16 -1.47 -12.11 19.23
N LYS A 17 -0.88 -11.10 19.88
CA LYS A 17 -0.94 -9.69 19.40
C LYS A 17 -0.34 -9.55 18.01
N LEU A 18 0.73 -10.30 17.70
CA LEU A 18 1.33 -10.30 16.36
C LEU A 18 0.44 -10.99 15.33
N LEU A 19 -0.20 -12.11 15.69
CA LEU A 19 -1.13 -12.81 14.81
C LEU A 19 -2.35 -11.96 14.48
N ILE A 20 -2.90 -11.23 15.45
CA ILE A 20 -4.00 -10.28 15.21
C ILE A 20 -3.56 -9.16 14.26
N ALA A 21 -2.39 -8.55 14.50
CA ALA A 21 -1.85 -7.50 13.62
C ALA A 21 -1.56 -8.03 12.20
N PHE A 22 -1.10 -9.28 12.09
CA PHE A 22 -0.87 -9.96 10.83
C PHE A 22 -2.18 -10.22 10.07
N LEU A 23 -3.21 -10.75 10.74
CA LEU A 23 -4.54 -10.96 10.14
C LEU A 23 -5.17 -9.65 9.67
N TYR A 24 -4.99 -8.56 10.42
CA TYR A 24 -5.42 -7.22 10.01
C TYR A 24 -4.69 -6.73 8.76
N CYS A 25 -3.36 -6.91 8.70
CA CYS A 25 -2.60 -6.57 7.51
C CYS A 25 -3.03 -7.44 6.32
N LEU A 26 -3.25 -8.74 6.53
CA LEU A 26 -3.69 -9.66 5.48
C LEU A 26 -5.06 -9.27 4.92
N SER A 27 -6.03 -8.98 5.79
CA SER A 27 -7.37 -8.55 5.34
C SER A 27 -7.31 -7.23 4.58
N SER A 28 -6.48 -6.26 5.04
CA SER A 28 -6.23 -5.01 4.32
C SER A 28 -5.64 -5.24 2.92
N LEU A 29 -4.70 -6.17 2.78
CA LEU A 29 -4.11 -6.54 1.47
C LEU A 29 -5.14 -7.22 0.56
N LEU A 30 -5.99 -8.10 1.09
CA LEU A 30 -7.08 -8.73 0.33
C LEU A 30 -8.09 -7.69 -0.16
N ILE A 31 -8.49 -6.76 0.71
CA ILE A 31 -9.36 -5.64 0.32
C ILE A 31 -8.68 -4.79 -0.75
N THR A 32 -7.38 -4.51 -0.62
CA THR A 32 -6.63 -3.74 -1.62
C THR A 32 -6.64 -4.43 -2.98
N ALA A 33 -6.36 -5.73 -3.03
CA ALA A 33 -6.39 -6.50 -4.27
C ALA A 33 -7.77 -6.46 -4.92
N PHE A 34 -8.83 -6.65 -4.12
CA PHE A 34 -10.21 -6.56 -4.61
C PHE A 34 -10.58 -5.17 -5.12
N VAL A 35 -10.25 -4.11 -4.37
CA VAL A 35 -10.53 -2.72 -4.76
C VAL A 35 -9.79 -2.33 -6.03
N MET A 36 -8.54 -2.75 -6.20
CA MET A 36 -7.78 -2.47 -7.42
C MET A 36 -8.45 -3.06 -8.67
N VAL A 37 -8.95 -4.30 -8.59
CA VAL A 37 -9.70 -4.93 -9.69
C VAL A 37 -11.02 -4.20 -9.92
N LEU A 38 -11.76 -3.90 -8.86
CA LEU A 38 -13.04 -3.19 -8.96
C LEU A 38 -12.87 -1.83 -9.62
N VAL A 39 -11.89 -1.04 -9.18
CA VAL A 39 -11.60 0.28 -9.76
C VAL A 39 -11.22 0.14 -11.22
N HIS A 40 -10.39 -0.85 -11.58
CA HIS A 40 -10.02 -1.10 -12.98
C HIS A 40 -11.24 -1.41 -13.86
N ASP A 41 -12.19 -2.23 -13.38
CA ASP A 41 -13.43 -2.55 -14.11
C ASP A 41 -14.39 -1.34 -14.22
N ARG A 42 -14.27 -0.36 -13.31
CA ARG A 42 -15.08 0.87 -13.32
C ARG A 42 -14.47 2.00 -14.15
N VAL A 43 -13.18 1.92 -14.50
CA VAL A 43 -12.53 2.93 -15.34
C VAL A 43 -13.11 2.79 -16.76
N PRO A 44 -13.69 3.87 -17.31
CA PRO A 44 -14.28 3.83 -18.64
C PRO A 44 -13.21 3.60 -19.72
N ASP A 45 -13.59 2.95 -20.82
CA ASP A 45 -12.70 2.68 -21.95
C ASP A 45 -12.02 3.98 -22.44
N MET A 46 -10.68 3.94 -22.47
CA MET A 46 -9.80 5.08 -22.80
C MET A 46 -10.05 5.65 -24.21
N LYS A 47 -10.72 4.87 -25.09
CA LYS A 47 -11.06 5.24 -26.46
C LYS A 47 -12.29 6.14 -26.55
N MET A 48 -13.21 6.05 -25.58
CA MET A 48 -14.49 6.77 -25.62
C MET A 48 -14.50 8.02 -24.73
N TYR A 49 -13.67 8.05 -23.68
CA TYR A 49 -13.56 9.17 -22.76
C TYR A 49 -12.09 9.65 -22.67
N PRO A 50 -11.74 10.79 -23.30
CA PRO A 50 -10.41 11.36 -23.15
C PRO A 50 -10.15 11.78 -21.70
N PRO A 51 -8.89 11.81 -21.25
CA PRO A 51 -8.54 12.24 -19.90
C PRO A 51 -9.00 13.68 -19.66
N LEU A 52 -9.25 14.00 -18.38
CA LEU A 52 -9.72 15.32 -17.97
C LEU A 52 -8.69 16.40 -18.36
N PRO A 53 -9.11 17.56 -18.89
CA PRO A 53 -8.21 18.66 -19.25
C PRO A 53 -7.63 19.30 -17.98
N ASP A 54 -6.56 18.71 -17.46
CA ASP A 54 -5.84 19.17 -16.30
C ASP A 54 -4.72 20.13 -16.73
N ILE A 55 -4.92 21.45 -16.51
CA ILE A 55 -3.98 22.54 -16.85
C ILE A 55 -2.54 22.28 -16.35
N VAL A 56 -2.38 21.58 -15.23
CA VAL A 56 -1.05 21.25 -14.68
C VAL A 56 -0.36 20.16 -15.51
N LEU A 57 -1.10 19.14 -15.96
CA LEU A 57 -0.55 18.06 -16.80
C LEU A 57 -0.28 18.55 -18.22
N ASP A 58 -1.09 19.47 -18.75
CA ASP A 58 -0.90 20.02 -20.10
C ASP A 58 0.38 20.88 -20.21
N ASN A 59 0.88 21.43 -19.09
CA ASN A 59 2.09 22.24 -19.04
C ASN A 59 3.36 21.47 -18.62
N LEU A 60 3.22 20.22 -18.17
CA LEU A 60 4.38 19.41 -17.76
C LEU A 60 4.84 18.50 -18.93
N PRO A 61 6.14 18.50 -19.28
CA PRO A 61 6.66 17.53 -20.22
C PRO A 61 6.55 16.12 -19.61
N LEU A 62 6.08 15.16 -20.41
CA LEU A 62 5.94 13.76 -19.98
C LEU A 62 7.29 13.18 -19.59
N ILE A 63 7.38 12.62 -18.38
CA ILE A 63 8.61 12.04 -17.83
C ILE A 63 8.50 10.50 -17.85
N PRO A 64 9.06 9.82 -18.86
CA PRO A 64 8.89 8.37 -19.02
C PRO A 64 9.64 7.54 -17.95
N TRP A 65 10.70 8.09 -17.36
CA TRP A 65 11.52 7.41 -16.35
C TRP A 65 10.96 7.51 -14.92
N ALA A 66 9.87 8.28 -14.72
CA ALA A 66 9.31 8.49 -13.38
C ALA A 66 8.74 7.20 -12.76
N PHE A 67 8.15 6.35 -13.59
CA PHE A 67 7.60 5.07 -13.15
C PHE A 67 8.70 4.11 -12.68
N ASP A 68 9.76 3.97 -13.49
CA ASP A 68 10.91 3.11 -13.17
C ASP A 68 11.60 3.55 -11.87
N MET A 69 11.72 4.86 -11.62
CA MET A 69 12.26 5.36 -10.36
C MET A 69 11.37 5.09 -9.17
N CYS A 70 10.05 5.19 -9.34
CA CYS A 70 9.09 4.86 -8.28
C CYS A 70 9.23 3.38 -7.87
N GLU A 71 9.35 2.49 -8.86
CA GLU A 71 9.59 1.07 -8.61
C GLU A 71 10.93 0.85 -7.89
N PHE A 72 12.01 1.48 -8.35
CA PHE A 72 13.32 1.37 -7.71
C PHE A 72 13.32 1.88 -6.25
N ILE A 73 12.69 3.04 -6.00
CA ILE A 73 12.55 3.60 -4.65
C ILE A 73 11.76 2.66 -3.76
N GLY A 74 10.67 2.06 -4.27
CA GLY A 74 9.88 1.07 -3.56
C GLY A 74 10.71 -0.16 -3.15
N VAL A 75 11.50 -0.71 -4.07
CA VAL A 75 12.40 -1.83 -3.80
C VAL A 75 13.47 -1.46 -2.78
N ALA A 76 14.08 -0.28 -2.90
CA ALA A 76 15.10 0.20 -1.97
C ALA A 76 14.55 0.37 -0.54
N LEU A 77 13.35 0.97 -0.39
CA LEU A 77 12.67 1.11 0.90
C LEU A 77 12.34 -0.26 1.52
N CYS A 78 11.87 -1.22 0.71
CA CYS A 78 11.65 -2.60 1.15
C CYS A 78 12.95 -3.26 1.63
N ALA A 79 14.06 -3.11 0.92
CA ALA A 79 15.36 -3.67 1.31
C ALA A 79 15.88 -3.08 2.63
N ILE A 80 15.75 -1.76 2.81
CA ILE A 80 16.11 -1.08 4.06
C ILE A 80 15.25 -1.63 5.21
N TRP A 81 13.95 -1.80 4.98
CA TRP A 81 13.04 -2.36 5.98
C TRP A 81 13.41 -3.79 6.41
N PHE A 82 13.71 -4.67 5.45
CA PHE A 82 14.19 -6.04 5.75
C PHE A 82 15.51 -6.03 6.50
N THR A 83 16.42 -5.11 6.19
CA THR A 83 17.70 -4.96 6.90
C THR A 83 17.46 -4.58 8.38
N ILE A 84 16.58 -3.61 8.65
CA ILE A 84 16.22 -3.20 10.02
C ILE A 84 15.63 -4.37 10.80
N LEU A 85 14.74 -5.14 10.18
CA LEU A 85 14.13 -6.33 10.74
C LEU A 85 15.19 -7.39 11.13
N LEU A 86 16.20 -7.61 10.29
CA LEU A 86 17.26 -8.58 10.53
C LEU A 86 18.27 -8.13 11.59
N PHE A 87 18.60 -6.85 11.71
CA PHE A 87 19.61 -6.40 12.67
C PHE A 87 19.04 -6.01 14.04
N HIS A 88 17.73 -5.79 14.17
CA HIS A 88 17.16 -5.31 15.43
C HIS A 88 16.92 -6.43 16.46
N LYS A 89 17.25 -6.18 17.74
CA LYS A 89 17.10 -7.14 18.85
C LYS A 89 15.63 -7.44 19.20
N HIS A 90 14.74 -6.47 19.05
CA HIS A 90 13.30 -6.59 19.35
C HIS A 90 12.42 -6.81 18.11
N ARG A 91 12.77 -7.80 17.27
CA ARG A 91 12.12 -8.05 15.95
C ARG A 91 10.60 -8.16 16.02
N VAL A 92 10.09 -8.86 17.03
CA VAL A 92 8.65 -9.10 17.22
C VAL A 92 7.89 -7.79 17.51
N VAL A 93 8.51 -6.85 18.24
CA VAL A 93 7.86 -5.57 18.56
C VAL A 93 7.79 -4.67 17.33
N ILE A 94 8.86 -4.62 16.54
CA ILE A 94 8.89 -3.85 15.28
C ILE A 94 7.89 -4.44 14.29
N MET A 95 7.89 -5.76 14.11
CA MET A 95 6.96 -6.46 13.24
C MET A 95 5.51 -6.09 13.50
N ARG A 96 5.09 -6.10 14.77
CA ARG A 96 3.72 -5.70 15.14
C ARG A 96 3.38 -4.27 14.74
N ARG A 97 4.30 -3.33 14.95
CA ARG A 97 4.09 -1.91 14.59
C ARG A 97 4.00 -1.74 13.09
N MET A 98 4.87 -2.42 12.35
CA MET A 98 4.90 -2.36 10.90
C MET A 98 3.64 -2.96 10.28
N PHE A 99 3.20 -4.13 10.71
CA PHE A 99 1.95 -4.73 10.22
C PHE A 99 0.73 -3.84 10.47
N SER A 100 0.65 -3.20 11.64
CA SER A 100 -0.44 -2.26 11.93
C SER A 100 -0.38 -1.00 11.07
N LEU A 101 0.80 -0.39 10.90
CA LEU A 101 0.97 0.80 10.07
C LEU A 101 0.68 0.51 8.60
N VAL A 102 1.22 -0.60 8.08
CA VAL A 102 1.00 -1.07 6.71
C VAL A 102 -0.51 -1.31 6.50
N GLY A 103 -1.16 -2.07 7.37
CA GLY A 103 -2.59 -2.34 7.25
C GLY A 103 -3.44 -1.06 7.20
N THR A 104 -3.15 -0.06 8.04
CA THR A 104 -3.89 1.22 8.05
C THR A 104 -3.65 2.04 6.78
N VAL A 105 -2.39 2.14 6.31
CA VAL A 105 -2.06 2.89 5.09
C VAL A 105 -2.71 2.26 3.86
N PHE A 106 -2.68 0.92 3.76
CA PHE A 106 -3.35 0.20 2.68
C PHE A 106 -4.87 0.37 2.73
N LEU A 107 -5.52 0.31 3.90
CA LEU A 107 -6.95 0.59 4.01
C LEU A 107 -7.31 2.01 3.60
N LEU A 108 -6.52 3.01 4.04
CA LEU A 108 -6.72 4.39 3.61
C LEU A 108 -6.63 4.51 2.10
N ARG A 109 -5.63 3.86 1.48
CA ARG A 109 -5.47 3.81 0.02
C ARG A 109 -6.69 3.22 -0.67
N CYS A 110 -7.23 2.11 -0.17
CA CYS A 110 -8.47 1.50 -0.67
C CYS A 110 -9.63 2.49 -0.62
N ILE A 111 -9.85 3.15 0.51
CA ILE A 111 -10.94 4.11 0.68
C ILE A 111 -10.75 5.28 -0.30
N THR A 112 -9.55 5.84 -0.41
CA THR A 112 -9.28 6.93 -1.35
C THR A 112 -9.43 6.51 -2.81
N MET A 113 -9.06 5.28 -3.18
CA MET A 113 -9.20 4.75 -4.55
C MET A 113 -10.67 4.41 -4.90
N LEU A 114 -11.47 3.99 -3.91
CA LEU A 114 -12.90 3.77 -4.12
C LEU A 114 -13.67 5.08 -4.28
N ILE A 115 -13.30 6.11 -3.52
CA ILE A 115 -13.98 7.41 -3.53
C ILE A 115 -13.50 8.28 -4.70
N THR A 116 -12.22 8.21 -5.05
CA THR A 116 -11.62 9.02 -6.11
C THR A 116 -11.81 8.31 -7.45
N SER A 117 -12.54 8.93 -8.38
CA SER A 117 -12.47 8.56 -9.79
C SER A 117 -11.03 8.77 -10.28
N LEU A 118 -10.26 7.68 -10.38
CA LEU A 118 -8.90 7.74 -10.92
C LEU A 118 -8.98 8.36 -12.31
N SER A 119 -8.09 9.32 -12.61
CA SER A 119 -7.94 9.82 -13.96
C SER A 119 -7.57 8.67 -14.88
N VAL A 120 -8.20 8.63 -16.05
CA VAL A 120 -7.89 7.65 -17.09
C VAL A 120 -6.39 7.75 -17.37
N PRO A 121 -5.61 6.65 -17.26
CA PRO A 121 -4.19 6.71 -17.53
C PRO A 121 -3.96 7.23 -18.95
N GLY A 122 -2.83 7.90 -19.22
CA GLY A 122 -2.59 8.41 -20.57
C GLY A 122 -2.44 7.26 -21.57
N VAL A 123 -2.82 7.51 -22.83
CA VAL A 123 -2.74 6.55 -23.95
C VAL A 123 -1.33 5.95 -24.22
N HIS A 124 -0.30 6.47 -23.55
CA HIS A 124 1.08 6.04 -23.65
C HIS A 124 1.43 4.86 -22.74
N LEU A 125 0.58 4.53 -21.75
CA LEU A 125 0.70 3.32 -20.94
C LEU A 125 -0.14 2.22 -21.58
N GLU A 126 0.43 1.48 -22.53
CA GLU A 126 -0.22 0.25 -23.02
C GLU A 126 -0.30 -0.76 -21.87
N CYS A 127 -1.52 -1.08 -21.41
CA CYS A 127 -1.79 -2.28 -20.60
C CYS A 127 -1.58 -3.53 -21.45
N ARG A 128 -0.33 -3.86 -21.78
CA ARG A 128 0.03 -5.12 -22.41
C ARG A 128 0.32 -6.11 -21.28
N ALA A 129 -0.58 -7.04 -21.04
CA ALA A 129 -0.28 -8.21 -20.22
C ALA A 129 0.96 -8.88 -20.82
N ARG A 130 2.05 -8.95 -20.06
CA ARG A 130 3.27 -9.67 -20.45
C ARG A 130 3.16 -11.12 -20.02
#